data_AF-A0A484X5K4-F1
#
_entry.id   AF-A0A484X5K4-F1
#
_cell.length_a   1.000
_cell.length_b   1.000
_cell.length_c   1.000
_cell.angle_alpha   90.00
_cell.angle_beta   90.00
_cell.angle_gamma   90.00
#
_symmetry.space_group_name_H-M   'P 1'
#
loop_
_entity.id
_entity.type
_entity.pdbx_description
1 polymer ?
#
loop_
_entity_poly.entity_id
_entity_poly.type
_entity_poly.pdbx_seq_one_letter_code
_entity_poly.pdbx_strand_id
1 'polypeptide(L)'
;MVNGTTSAVVVDEGGELLVYPGGEASNCEINQGGVFMLAGKANDTLLAGGTMNNLGGEDSDTIVENGVIYRLGTDGLQLYSSGKTQNLSVNVGGRAEVHAGTLENAVIQGGTVILLSPTSADENFVVEEDRAPVELTGSVALLDGASMIIGYGADLQQSTITVQQGGVLILDGSTVKGDSVTFSVGNINLNGGKLWLITGAATHVQLKVKRLRGEGAICLQTSAKEISPDFINVKGEVTGDIHVEITDASRQTLCNALKLQPDEDGIGATLQPA
;
A
#
# COMPACT_ATOMS: atom_id res chain seq x y z
N MET A 1 3.26 -30.82 3.54
CA MET A 1 3.46 -30.44 4.95
C MET A 1 4.95 -30.40 5.26
N VAL A 2 5.44 -29.30 5.84
CA VAL A 2 6.85 -29.05 6.10
C VAL A 2 7.05 -28.55 7.54
N ASN A 3 7.80 -29.33 8.34
CA ASN A 3 8.25 -28.99 9.70
C ASN A 3 9.79 -28.95 9.80
N GLY A 4 10.47 -29.07 8.66
CA GLY A 4 11.92 -28.99 8.48
C GLY A 4 12.21 -28.13 7.26
N THR A 5 13.21 -28.47 6.45
CA THR A 5 13.53 -27.71 5.23
C THR A 5 13.04 -28.47 3.99
N THR A 6 12.43 -27.75 3.05
CA THR A 6 12.15 -28.23 1.69
C THR A 6 12.63 -27.22 0.66
N SER A 7 12.87 -27.67 -0.57
CA SER A 7 13.31 -26.80 -1.67
C SER A 7 12.77 -27.31 -3.00
N ALA A 8 12.62 -26.43 -3.99
CA ALA A 8 12.20 -26.79 -5.35
C ALA A 8 10.83 -27.50 -5.37
N VAL A 9 9.89 -27.00 -4.56
CA VAL A 9 8.54 -27.58 -4.46
C VAL A 9 7.69 -27.01 -5.58
N VAL A 10 7.05 -27.90 -6.35
CA VAL A 10 6.02 -27.53 -7.32
C VAL A 10 4.66 -27.95 -6.76
N VAL A 11 3.70 -27.02 -6.75
CA VAL A 11 2.33 -27.26 -6.26
C VAL A 11 1.35 -27.00 -7.41
N ASP A 12 0.81 -28.07 -7.97
CA ASP A 12 -0.16 -28.04 -9.06
C ASP A 12 -1.62 -28.05 -8.56
N GLU A 13 -2.57 -28.09 -9.49
CA GLU A 13 -4.00 -28.09 -9.23
C GLU A 13 -4.42 -29.10 -8.14
N GLY A 14 -5.08 -28.60 -7.09
CA GLY A 14 -5.51 -29.41 -5.95
C GLY A 14 -4.41 -29.77 -4.95
N GLY A 15 -3.16 -29.39 -5.25
CA GLY A 15 -2.03 -29.52 -4.35
C GLY A 15 -2.01 -28.44 -3.27
N GLU A 16 -1.46 -28.80 -2.11
CA GLU A 16 -1.34 -27.91 -0.96
C GLU A 16 0.04 -28.01 -0.32
N LEU A 17 0.73 -26.88 -0.24
CA LEU A 17 1.95 -26.74 0.55
C LEU A 17 1.62 -26.03 1.86
N LEU A 18 1.87 -26.70 2.97
CA LEU A 18 1.76 -26.12 4.31
C LEU A 18 3.15 -26.12 4.93
N VAL A 19 3.63 -24.94 5.31
CA VAL A 19 4.88 -24.75 6.05
C VAL A 19 4.55 -24.26 7.44
N TYR A 20 4.76 -25.10 8.44
CA TYR A 20 4.45 -24.81 9.84
C TYR A 20 5.55 -23.96 10.50
N PRO A 21 5.29 -23.36 11.67
CA PRO A 21 6.33 -22.69 12.44
C PRO A 21 7.56 -23.58 12.65
N GLY A 22 8.75 -23.05 12.37
CA GLY A 22 10.01 -23.78 12.39
C GLY A 22 10.35 -24.53 11.10
N GLY A 23 9.41 -24.66 10.16
CA GLY A 23 9.66 -25.14 8.81
C GLY A 23 10.12 -24.02 7.86
N GLU A 24 10.83 -24.42 6.80
CA GLU A 24 11.37 -23.53 5.78
C GLU A 24 11.18 -24.13 4.38
N ALA A 25 10.73 -23.34 3.43
CA ALA A 25 10.58 -23.74 2.02
C ALA A 25 11.25 -22.74 1.09
N SER A 26 12.08 -23.21 0.16
CA SER A 26 12.77 -22.35 -0.80
C SER A 26 12.48 -22.75 -2.25
N ASN A 27 12.58 -21.81 -3.18
CA ASN A 27 12.43 -22.07 -4.63
C ASN A 27 11.09 -22.76 -4.93
N CYS A 28 9.98 -22.21 -4.43
CA CYS A 28 8.66 -22.83 -4.59
C CYS A 28 7.96 -22.27 -5.83
N GLU A 29 7.31 -23.13 -6.60
CA GLU A 29 6.45 -22.75 -7.73
C GLU A 29 5.02 -23.21 -7.45
N ILE A 30 4.10 -22.25 -7.32
CA ILE A 30 2.70 -22.51 -7.02
C ILE A 30 1.88 -22.26 -8.30
N ASN A 31 1.57 -23.34 -9.01
CA ASN A 31 0.89 -23.34 -10.29
C ASN A 31 -0.63 -23.18 -10.14
N GLN A 32 -1.31 -23.01 -11.28
CA GLN A 32 -2.76 -22.84 -11.35
C GLN A 32 -3.50 -23.88 -10.49
N GLY A 33 -4.30 -23.39 -9.54
CA GLY A 33 -5.09 -24.23 -8.62
C GLY A 33 -4.31 -24.83 -7.44
N GLY A 34 -3.01 -24.60 -7.34
CA GLY A 34 -2.20 -24.91 -6.17
C GLY A 34 -2.37 -23.88 -5.05
N VAL A 35 -2.19 -24.31 -3.80
CA VAL A 35 -2.32 -23.47 -2.61
C VAL A 35 -1.08 -23.58 -1.72
N PHE A 36 -0.56 -22.43 -1.28
CA PHE A 36 0.52 -22.35 -0.30
C PHE A 36 0.03 -21.62 0.96
N MET A 37 0.00 -22.33 2.09
CA MET A 37 -0.21 -21.78 3.42
C MET A 37 1.11 -21.71 4.21
N LEU A 38 1.51 -20.51 4.60
CA LEU A 38 2.80 -20.25 5.23
C LEU A 38 2.63 -19.73 6.67
N ALA A 39 3.14 -20.48 7.64
CA ALA A 39 3.31 -20.04 9.03
C ALA A 39 4.78 -20.14 9.52
N GLY A 40 5.65 -20.79 8.74
CA GLY A 40 7.10 -20.82 8.93
C GLY A 40 7.81 -19.78 8.07
N LYS A 41 8.85 -20.21 7.35
CA LYS A 41 9.62 -19.36 6.44
C LYS A 41 9.52 -19.81 4.99
N ALA A 42 9.49 -18.85 4.06
CA ALA A 42 9.63 -19.11 2.64
C ALA A 42 10.58 -18.12 1.97
N ASN A 43 11.31 -18.55 0.96
CA ASN A 43 12.07 -17.65 0.09
C ASN A 43 12.02 -18.11 -1.36
N ASP A 44 12.20 -17.17 -2.30
CA ASP A 44 12.21 -17.43 -3.73
C ASP A 44 10.95 -18.18 -4.19
N THR A 45 9.77 -17.59 -3.94
CA THR A 45 8.48 -18.20 -4.29
C THR A 45 7.89 -17.56 -5.54
N LEU A 46 7.66 -18.35 -6.57
CA LEU A 46 6.92 -17.95 -7.77
C LEU A 46 5.46 -18.41 -7.64
N LEU A 47 4.52 -17.47 -7.71
CA LEU A 47 3.10 -17.79 -7.83
C LEU A 47 2.69 -17.65 -9.31
N ALA A 48 2.56 -18.79 -9.99
CA ALA A 48 2.31 -18.91 -11.44
C ALA A 48 0.88 -19.39 -11.76
N GLY A 49 -0.10 -18.84 -11.05
CA GLY A 49 -1.53 -19.17 -11.18
C GLY A 49 -2.14 -19.72 -9.89
N GLY A 50 -1.32 -20.13 -8.93
CA GLY A 50 -1.75 -20.58 -7.61
C GLY A 50 -1.86 -19.45 -6.59
N THR A 51 -2.38 -19.74 -5.39
CA THR A 51 -2.56 -18.74 -4.33
C THR A 51 -1.61 -18.99 -3.17
N MET A 52 -1.11 -17.91 -2.56
CA MET A 52 -0.37 -17.99 -1.30
C MET A 52 -1.06 -17.15 -0.23
N ASN A 53 -1.21 -17.75 0.96
CA ASN A 53 -1.65 -17.08 2.17
C ASN A 53 -0.52 -17.18 3.22
N ASN A 54 0.13 -16.06 3.52
CA ASN A 54 1.05 -15.94 4.65
C ASN A 54 0.25 -15.70 5.94
N LEU A 55 0.18 -16.74 6.77
CA LEU A 55 -0.61 -16.86 7.98
C LEU A 55 0.18 -16.48 9.24
N GLY A 56 1.07 -15.49 9.13
CA GLY A 56 1.92 -15.04 10.23
C GLY A 56 3.36 -15.54 10.17
N GLY A 57 3.76 -16.16 9.05
CA GLY A 57 5.14 -16.53 8.73
C GLY A 57 5.92 -15.40 8.07
N GLU A 58 7.13 -15.73 7.60
CA GLU A 58 8.04 -14.81 6.92
C GLU A 58 8.33 -15.30 5.50
N ASP A 59 7.92 -14.55 4.49
CA ASP A 59 8.33 -14.80 3.10
C ASP A 59 9.29 -13.73 2.57
N SER A 60 10.21 -14.12 1.68
CA SER A 60 11.04 -13.19 0.92
C SER A 60 11.09 -13.54 -0.57
N ASP A 61 11.28 -12.52 -1.39
CA ASP A 61 11.51 -12.66 -2.83
C ASP A 61 10.36 -13.42 -3.52
N THR A 62 9.14 -13.13 -3.08
CA THR A 62 7.90 -13.67 -3.65
C THR A 62 7.52 -12.90 -4.92
N ILE A 63 7.24 -13.61 -6.00
CA ILE A 63 6.79 -13.06 -7.29
C ILE A 63 5.33 -13.44 -7.53
N VAL A 64 4.50 -12.43 -7.77
CA VAL A 64 3.06 -12.56 -8.01
C VAL A 64 2.77 -12.29 -9.48
N GLU A 65 2.44 -13.34 -10.24
CA GLU A 65 2.14 -13.25 -11.67
C GLU A 65 0.68 -12.89 -11.99
N ASN A 66 0.40 -12.72 -13.28
CA ASN A 66 -0.93 -12.38 -13.79
C ASN A 66 -2.05 -13.31 -13.29
N GLY A 67 -3.15 -12.72 -12.83
CA GLY A 67 -4.33 -13.45 -12.37
C GLY A 67 -4.19 -14.08 -10.99
N VAL A 68 -3.05 -13.88 -10.32
CA VAL A 68 -2.75 -14.45 -9.01
C VAL A 68 -3.08 -13.50 -7.87
N ILE A 69 -3.47 -14.08 -6.74
CA ILE A 69 -3.62 -13.36 -5.47
C ILE A 69 -2.63 -13.90 -4.44
N TYR A 70 -1.79 -13.01 -3.91
CA TYR A 70 -1.01 -13.19 -2.69
C TYR A 70 -1.74 -12.51 -1.52
N ARG A 71 -1.77 -13.15 -0.34
CA ARG A 71 -2.32 -12.56 0.88
C ARG A 71 -1.31 -12.62 2.02
N LEU A 72 -1.12 -11.50 2.69
CA LEU A 72 -0.39 -11.41 3.95
C LEU A 72 -1.35 -11.18 5.12
N GLY A 73 -1.17 -11.95 6.17
CA GLY A 73 -1.82 -11.76 7.45
C GLY A 73 -3.27 -12.25 7.49
N THR A 74 -3.69 -13.12 6.58
CA THR A 74 -5.04 -13.72 6.63
C THR A 74 -5.14 -15.04 5.86
N ASP A 75 -6.05 -15.91 6.30
CA ASP A 75 -6.58 -17.06 5.54
C ASP A 75 -8.00 -16.78 4.99
N GLY A 76 -8.51 -15.55 5.16
CA GLY A 76 -9.88 -15.15 4.84
C GLY A 76 -10.89 -15.35 5.98
N LEU A 77 -10.49 -15.98 7.09
CA LEU A 77 -11.33 -16.17 8.28
C LEU A 77 -10.84 -15.34 9.47
N GLN A 78 -9.54 -15.21 9.65
CA GLN A 78 -8.93 -14.45 10.74
C GLN A 78 -7.69 -13.65 10.29
N LEU A 79 -7.18 -12.81 11.19
CA LEU A 79 -6.00 -11.98 10.97
C LEU A 79 -4.78 -12.52 11.70
N TYR A 80 -3.61 -12.44 11.06
CA TYR A 80 -2.32 -12.89 11.56
C TYR A 80 -1.31 -11.74 11.51
N SER A 81 -1.11 -11.07 12.65
CA SER A 81 -0.32 -9.84 12.75
C SER A 81 1.19 -10.02 12.67
N SER A 82 1.71 -11.20 12.95
CA SER A 82 3.16 -11.48 12.94
C SER A 82 3.73 -11.68 11.54
N GLY A 83 2.88 -11.67 10.52
CA GLY A 83 3.28 -11.95 9.14
C GLY A 83 4.24 -10.89 8.62
N LYS A 84 5.27 -11.34 7.91
CA LYS A 84 6.22 -10.46 7.23
C LYS A 84 6.45 -10.94 5.80
N THR A 85 6.44 -10.00 4.86
CA THR A 85 6.93 -10.25 3.49
C THR A 85 8.02 -9.24 3.15
N GLN A 86 9.08 -9.74 2.49
CA GLN A 86 10.23 -8.95 2.08
C GLN A 86 10.45 -9.06 0.57
N ASN A 87 10.75 -7.94 -0.08
CA ASN A 87 11.09 -7.89 -1.52
C ASN A 87 9.99 -8.47 -2.42
N LEU A 88 8.74 -8.07 -2.18
CA LEU A 88 7.60 -8.54 -2.97
C LEU A 88 7.64 -7.96 -4.39
N SER A 89 7.53 -8.80 -5.41
CA SER A 89 7.36 -8.37 -6.80
C SER A 89 5.95 -8.68 -7.29
N VAL A 90 5.23 -7.67 -7.78
CA VAL A 90 3.85 -7.83 -8.25
C VAL A 90 3.77 -7.40 -9.70
N ASN A 91 3.73 -8.39 -10.60
CA ASN A 91 3.76 -8.22 -12.04
C ASN A 91 2.39 -7.89 -12.62
N VAL A 92 2.34 -7.68 -13.93
CA VAL A 92 1.15 -7.21 -14.65
C VAL A 92 -0.02 -8.15 -14.39
N GLY A 93 -1.12 -7.60 -13.87
CA GLY A 93 -2.32 -8.37 -13.54
C GLY A 93 -2.22 -9.22 -12.28
N GLY A 94 -1.07 -9.25 -11.60
CA GLY A 94 -0.92 -9.84 -10.28
C GLY A 94 -1.48 -8.93 -9.18
N ARG A 95 -1.90 -9.55 -8.06
CA ARG A 95 -2.51 -8.84 -6.94
C ARG A 95 -1.98 -9.30 -5.58
N ALA A 96 -1.56 -8.36 -4.75
CA ALA A 96 -1.22 -8.62 -3.35
C ALA A 96 -2.19 -7.89 -2.41
N GLU A 97 -2.68 -8.60 -1.39
CA GLU A 97 -3.48 -8.03 -0.30
C GLU A 97 -2.73 -8.19 1.03
N VAL A 98 -2.53 -7.10 1.75
CA VAL A 98 -1.98 -7.11 3.11
C VAL A 98 -3.10 -6.77 4.08
N HIS A 99 -3.51 -7.74 4.88
CA HIS A 99 -4.60 -7.59 5.86
C HIS A 99 -4.09 -7.35 7.28
N ALA A 100 -2.88 -7.83 7.59
CA ALA A 100 -2.17 -7.57 8.85
C ALA A 100 -0.67 -7.87 8.65
N GLY A 101 0.19 -7.31 9.50
CA GLY A 101 1.64 -7.55 9.47
C GLY A 101 2.42 -6.53 8.63
N THR A 102 3.65 -6.89 8.27
CA THR A 102 4.62 -5.95 7.67
C THR A 102 4.96 -6.33 6.23
N LEU A 103 4.77 -5.37 5.32
CA LEU A 103 5.34 -5.40 3.97
C LEU A 103 6.62 -4.56 3.95
N GLU A 104 7.76 -5.19 3.72
CA GLU A 104 9.07 -4.53 3.63
C GLU A 104 9.64 -4.67 2.21
N ASN A 105 9.83 -3.55 1.54
CA ASN A 105 10.29 -3.48 0.13
C ASN A 105 9.33 -4.14 -0.87
N ALA A 106 8.96 -3.40 -1.91
CA ALA A 106 8.17 -3.95 -3.01
C ALA A 106 8.45 -3.27 -4.34
N VAL A 107 8.32 -4.04 -5.43
CA VAL A 107 8.34 -3.54 -6.80
C VAL A 107 7.04 -3.95 -7.49
N ILE A 108 6.24 -2.97 -7.89
CA ILE A 108 4.93 -3.19 -8.50
C ILE A 108 5.04 -2.77 -9.97
N GLN A 109 4.80 -3.72 -10.88
CA GLN A 109 5.04 -3.59 -12.33
C GLN A 109 3.75 -3.92 -13.09
N GLY A 110 2.84 -2.95 -13.22
CA GLY A 110 1.51 -3.17 -13.81
C GLY A 110 0.54 -4.01 -12.97
N GLY A 111 0.95 -4.41 -11.77
CA GLY A 111 0.14 -5.13 -10.80
C GLY A 111 -0.55 -4.21 -9.79
N THR A 112 -1.28 -4.81 -8.84
CA THR A 112 -1.98 -4.08 -7.78
C THR A 112 -1.58 -4.57 -6.40
N VAL A 113 -1.26 -3.66 -5.50
CA VAL A 113 -1.07 -3.95 -4.07
C VAL A 113 -2.11 -3.20 -3.25
N ILE A 114 -2.75 -3.89 -2.31
CA ILE A 114 -3.75 -3.29 -1.41
C ILE A 114 -3.35 -3.55 0.04
N LEU A 115 -3.17 -2.48 0.80
CA LEU A 115 -2.95 -2.53 2.25
C LEU A 115 -4.28 -2.21 2.93
N LEU A 116 -4.90 -3.25 3.47
CA LEU A 116 -6.18 -3.22 4.16
C LEU A 116 -5.91 -2.95 5.63
N SER A 117 -5.70 -1.69 6.00
CA SER A 117 -5.66 -1.32 7.41
C SER A 117 -7.08 -1.42 7.99
N PRO A 118 -7.32 -2.28 8.99
CA PRO A 118 -8.66 -2.54 9.50
C PRO A 118 -9.21 -1.44 10.42
N THR A 119 -8.51 -0.32 10.61
CA THR A 119 -8.99 0.77 11.47
C THR A 119 -10.15 1.52 10.81
N SER A 120 -11.39 1.20 11.20
CA SER A 120 -12.52 2.09 10.96
C SER A 120 -12.46 3.28 11.92
N ALA A 121 -12.81 4.49 11.47
CA ALA A 121 -12.93 5.69 12.31
C ALA A 121 -14.18 5.69 13.21
N ASP A 122 -14.69 4.52 13.60
CA ASP A 122 -15.79 4.42 14.56
C ASP A 122 -15.22 4.44 15.97
N GLU A 123 -15.66 5.38 16.79
CA GLU A 123 -15.27 5.50 18.21
C GLU A 123 -15.70 4.26 19.03
N ASN A 124 -16.64 3.46 18.52
CA ASN A 124 -17.03 2.17 19.11
C ASN A 124 -16.27 0.99 18.52
N PHE A 125 -15.48 1.20 17.46
CA PHE A 125 -14.53 0.22 16.98
C PHE A 125 -13.28 0.31 17.82
N VAL A 126 -13.34 -0.35 18.97
CA VAL A 126 -12.15 -0.62 19.78
C VAL A 126 -11.28 -1.57 18.96
N VAL A 127 -10.34 -1.00 18.19
CA VAL A 127 -9.09 -1.70 17.92
C VAL A 127 -8.43 -1.77 19.29
N GLU A 128 -8.60 -2.91 19.97
CA GLU A 128 -7.82 -3.25 21.16
C GLU A 128 -6.39 -2.77 20.88
N GLU A 129 -5.79 -1.98 21.78
CA GLU A 129 -4.51 -1.25 21.59
C GLU A 129 -3.35 -2.10 21.03
N ASP A 130 -3.50 -3.44 20.97
CA ASP A 130 -2.55 -4.44 20.49
C ASP A 130 -2.92 -5.16 19.17
N ARG A 131 -3.93 -4.71 18.39
CA ARG A 131 -4.28 -5.34 17.10
C ARG A 131 -3.64 -4.65 15.89
N ALA A 132 -2.33 -4.85 15.81
CA ALA A 132 -1.44 -4.84 14.64
C ALA A 132 -1.89 -4.08 13.38
N PRO A 133 -1.49 -2.80 13.23
CA PRO A 133 -1.65 -2.10 11.96
C PRO A 133 -0.90 -2.85 10.85
N VAL A 134 -1.39 -2.69 9.62
CA VAL A 134 -0.57 -3.00 8.46
C VAL A 134 0.60 -2.02 8.45
N GLU A 135 1.82 -2.53 8.40
CA GLU A 135 3.04 -1.73 8.33
C GLU A 135 3.63 -1.79 6.92
N LEU A 136 4.00 -0.62 6.39
CA LEU A 136 4.80 -0.51 5.18
C LEU A 136 6.16 0.08 5.53
N THR A 137 7.21 -0.67 5.27
CA THR A 137 8.59 -0.26 5.55
C THR A 137 9.49 -0.45 4.34
N GLY A 138 10.66 0.18 4.38
CA GLY A 138 11.64 0.07 3.31
C GLY A 138 11.23 0.81 2.04
N SER A 139 11.70 0.33 0.89
CA SER A 139 11.55 1.02 -0.41
C SER A 139 10.48 0.37 -1.27
N VAL A 140 9.49 1.16 -1.71
CA VAL A 140 8.43 0.72 -2.61
C VAL A 140 8.55 1.46 -3.94
N ALA A 141 8.54 0.75 -5.06
CA ALA A 141 8.53 1.31 -6.39
C ALA A 141 7.23 0.94 -7.13
N LEU A 142 6.49 1.96 -7.55
CA LEU A 142 5.32 1.83 -8.41
C LEU A 142 5.75 2.20 -9.83
N LEU A 143 5.82 1.22 -10.73
CA LEU A 143 6.19 1.43 -12.12
C LEU A 143 4.95 1.74 -12.99
N ASP A 144 5.15 1.81 -14.31
CA ASP A 144 4.06 2.04 -15.26
C ASP A 144 2.93 1.00 -15.11
N GLY A 145 1.70 1.48 -15.15
CA GLY A 145 0.48 0.70 -14.93
C GLY A 145 0.29 0.15 -13.50
N ALA A 146 1.21 0.41 -12.57
CA ALA A 146 1.11 -0.08 -11.20
C ALA A 146 0.12 0.72 -10.35
N SER A 147 -0.59 0.04 -9.45
CA SER A 147 -1.45 0.67 -8.46
C SER A 147 -1.12 0.17 -7.05
N MET A 148 -0.99 1.08 -6.09
CA MET A 148 -0.96 0.75 -4.67
C MET A 148 -2.08 1.50 -3.95
N ILE A 149 -2.95 0.77 -3.25
CA ILE A 149 -4.06 1.32 -2.47
C ILE A 149 -3.77 1.07 -1.00
N ILE A 150 -3.75 2.12 -0.20
CA ILE A 150 -3.48 2.03 1.23
C ILE A 150 -4.67 2.59 1.98
N GLY A 151 -5.39 1.71 2.67
CA GLY A 151 -6.46 2.08 3.57
C GLY A 151 -5.94 2.87 4.77
N TYR A 152 -6.76 3.77 5.28
CA TYR A 152 -6.43 4.62 6.42
C TYR A 152 -5.99 3.82 7.65
N GLY A 153 -4.96 4.30 8.33
CA GLY A 153 -4.43 3.75 9.59
C GLY A 153 -3.27 2.77 9.47
N ALA A 154 -2.82 2.44 8.26
CA ALA A 154 -1.55 1.75 8.07
C ALA A 154 -0.39 2.63 8.56
N ASP A 155 0.64 2.04 9.19
CA ASP A 155 1.86 2.76 9.53
C ASP A 155 2.84 2.75 8.36
N LEU A 156 3.08 3.94 7.81
CA LEU A 156 3.91 4.15 6.63
C LEU A 156 5.16 4.97 6.95
N GLN A 157 5.43 5.29 8.22
CA GLN A 157 6.45 6.27 8.60
C GLN A 157 7.89 5.83 8.30
N GLN A 158 8.11 4.51 8.17
CA GLN A 158 9.40 3.92 7.80
C GLN A 158 9.51 3.58 6.30
N SER A 159 8.51 3.98 5.50
CA SER A 159 8.53 3.73 4.05
C SER A 159 9.21 4.86 3.26
N THR A 160 9.72 4.50 2.09
CA THR A 160 10.04 5.41 1.00
C THR A 160 9.34 4.91 -0.25
N ILE A 161 8.31 5.62 -0.68
CA ILE A 161 7.49 5.24 -1.83
C ILE A 161 7.90 6.08 -3.04
N THR A 162 8.27 5.44 -4.13
CA THR A 162 8.60 6.09 -5.40
C THR A 162 7.53 5.76 -6.43
N VAL A 163 6.85 6.79 -6.93
CA VAL A 163 5.78 6.66 -7.92
C VAL A 163 6.31 7.13 -9.26
N GLN A 164 6.60 6.20 -10.16
CA GLN A 164 7.07 6.51 -11.51
C GLN A 164 5.92 6.92 -12.43
N GLN A 165 6.27 7.44 -13.60
CA GLN A 165 5.30 7.74 -14.65
C GLN A 165 4.39 6.54 -14.92
N GLY A 166 3.09 6.78 -14.94
CA GLY A 166 2.06 5.75 -15.11
C GLY A 166 1.70 4.98 -13.84
N GLY A 167 2.52 5.08 -12.78
CA GLY A 167 2.23 4.53 -11.46
C GLY A 167 1.25 5.40 -10.66
N VAL A 168 0.45 4.76 -9.82
CA VAL A 168 -0.58 5.41 -9.00
C VAL A 168 -0.51 4.93 -7.54
N LEU A 169 -0.24 5.85 -6.62
CA LEU A 169 -0.40 5.64 -5.18
C LEU A 169 -1.74 6.22 -4.74
N ILE A 170 -2.53 5.48 -3.97
CA ILE A 170 -3.80 5.92 -3.41
C ILE A 170 -3.74 5.78 -1.89
N LEU A 171 -3.93 6.89 -1.18
CA LEU A 171 -4.16 6.91 0.26
C LEU A 171 -5.66 7.12 0.48
N ASP A 172 -6.33 6.09 0.98
CA ASP A 172 -7.78 6.04 1.07
C ASP A 172 -8.26 6.28 2.51
N GLY A 173 -8.71 7.51 2.74
CA GLY A 173 -9.39 7.95 3.96
C GLY A 173 -10.90 8.14 3.78
N SER A 174 -11.51 7.52 2.77
CA SER A 174 -12.94 7.67 2.48
C SER A 174 -13.85 7.21 3.62
N THR A 175 -13.38 6.28 4.44
CA THR A 175 -14.10 5.72 5.59
C THR A 175 -13.91 6.54 6.88
N VAL A 176 -13.05 7.55 6.87
CA VAL A 176 -12.80 8.40 8.04
C VAL A 176 -14.01 9.31 8.28
N LYS A 177 -14.54 9.27 9.51
CA LYS A 177 -15.65 10.11 9.95
C LYS A 177 -15.10 11.45 10.48
N GLY A 178 -15.91 12.50 10.36
CA GLY A 178 -15.57 13.85 10.81
C GLY A 178 -14.96 14.72 9.72
N ASP A 179 -14.55 15.92 10.12
CA ASP A 179 -14.16 16.97 9.18
C ASP A 179 -12.67 16.94 8.80
N SER A 180 -11.88 16.05 9.42
CA SER A 180 -10.42 16.03 9.28
C SER A 180 -9.87 14.63 8.99
N VAL A 181 -8.93 14.55 8.05
CA VAL A 181 -8.20 13.31 7.69
C VAL A 181 -6.71 13.63 7.65
N THR A 182 -5.88 12.81 8.32
CA THR A 182 -4.42 12.98 8.28
C THR A 182 -3.75 11.71 7.80
N PHE A 183 -3.09 11.79 6.65
CA PHE A 183 -2.22 10.73 6.15
C PHE A 183 -0.79 10.97 6.62
N SER A 184 -0.14 9.95 7.18
CA SER A 184 1.26 10.05 7.63
C SER A 184 2.11 9.05 6.86
N VAL A 185 3.11 9.53 6.14
CA VAL A 185 4.00 8.73 5.28
C VAL A 185 5.45 9.08 5.60
N GLY A 186 6.37 8.14 5.43
CA GLY A 186 7.80 8.38 5.53
C GLY A 186 8.27 9.34 4.43
N ASN A 187 8.69 8.81 3.28
CA ASN A 187 9.09 9.61 2.13
C ASN A 187 8.25 9.28 0.90
N ILE A 188 7.93 10.28 0.08
CA ILE A 188 7.29 10.13 -1.22
C ILE A 188 8.16 10.79 -2.28
N ASN A 189 8.53 10.02 -3.31
CA ASN A 189 9.22 10.50 -4.51
C ASN A 189 8.25 10.40 -5.69
N LEU A 190 7.85 11.52 -6.27
CA LEU A 190 7.09 11.56 -7.51
C LEU A 190 8.06 11.70 -8.69
N ASN A 191 8.05 10.73 -9.61
CA ASN A 191 8.85 10.73 -10.83
C ASN A 191 7.92 10.66 -12.05
N GLY A 192 7.00 11.62 -12.16
CA GLY A 192 5.93 11.69 -13.16
C GLY A 192 4.65 10.92 -12.80
N GLY A 193 4.62 10.28 -11.63
CA GLY A 193 3.47 9.51 -11.14
C GLY A 193 2.40 10.34 -10.44
N LYS A 194 1.32 9.68 -9.99
CA LYS A 194 0.20 10.31 -9.28
C LYS A 194 0.03 9.79 -7.86
N LEU A 195 -0.19 10.70 -6.93
CA LEU A 195 -0.68 10.42 -5.57
C LEU A 195 -2.13 10.86 -5.46
N TRP A 196 -3.04 9.94 -5.16
CA TRP A 196 -4.42 10.24 -4.83
C TRP A 196 -4.60 10.25 -3.31
N LEU A 197 -5.24 11.31 -2.82
CA LEU A 197 -5.82 11.37 -1.49
C LEU A 197 -7.33 11.24 -1.67
N ILE A 198 -7.93 10.17 -1.14
CA ILE A 198 -9.37 9.97 -1.23
C ILE A 198 -9.98 10.22 0.14
N THR A 199 -10.97 11.10 0.22
CA THR A 199 -11.67 11.41 1.46
C THR A 199 -13.18 11.39 1.25
N GLY A 200 -13.92 11.18 2.35
CA GLY A 200 -15.36 11.35 2.38
C GLY A 200 -15.73 12.84 2.44
N ALA A 201 -16.52 13.21 3.45
CA ALA A 201 -16.98 14.59 3.63
C ALA A 201 -15.96 15.54 4.29
N ALA A 202 -14.73 15.07 4.52
CA ALA A 202 -13.71 15.83 5.23
C ALA A 202 -13.30 17.10 4.48
N THR A 203 -13.23 18.21 5.21
CA THR A 203 -12.86 19.54 4.71
C THR A 203 -11.44 19.95 5.12
N HIS A 204 -10.78 19.17 5.97
CA HIS A 204 -9.40 19.39 6.42
C HIS A 204 -8.56 18.12 6.19
N VAL A 205 -7.88 18.07 5.06
CA VAL A 205 -7.01 16.97 4.64
C VAL A 205 -5.55 17.36 4.86
N GLN A 206 -4.83 16.56 5.64
CA GLN A 206 -3.41 16.77 5.88
C GLN A 206 -2.60 15.60 5.37
N LEU A 207 -1.57 15.89 4.58
CA LEU A 207 -0.52 14.95 4.20
C LEU A 207 0.73 15.29 5.01
N LYS A 208 1.05 14.48 6.02
CA LYS A 208 2.31 14.54 6.75
C LYS A 208 3.31 13.60 6.12
N VAL A 209 4.45 14.14 5.72
CA VAL A 209 5.58 13.40 5.18
C VAL A 209 6.85 13.77 5.96
N LYS A 210 7.86 12.90 5.99
CA LYS A 210 9.23 13.34 6.27
C LYS A 210 9.74 14.14 5.07
N ARG A 211 9.59 13.59 3.86
CA ARG A 211 9.97 14.23 2.60
C ARG A 211 8.96 13.94 1.49
N LEU A 212 8.60 14.96 0.70
CA LEU A 212 7.90 14.84 -0.57
C LEU A 212 8.76 15.53 -1.64
N ARG A 213 9.16 14.81 -2.69
CA ARG A 213 10.00 15.39 -3.73
C ARG A 213 9.71 14.92 -5.14
N GLY A 214 10.14 15.71 -6.11
CA GLY A 214 10.24 15.34 -7.53
C GLY A 214 9.22 16.07 -8.41
N GLU A 215 8.73 15.39 -9.43
CA GLU A 215 7.77 15.91 -10.40
C GLU A 215 6.54 15.00 -10.46
N GLY A 216 5.33 15.55 -10.46
CA GLY A 216 4.12 14.75 -10.58
C GLY A 216 2.87 15.49 -10.12
N ALA A 217 1.83 14.73 -9.78
CA ALA A 217 0.55 15.28 -9.36
C ALA A 217 0.04 14.66 -8.06
N ILE A 218 -0.54 15.49 -7.20
CA ILE A 218 -1.41 15.09 -6.10
C ILE A 218 -2.85 15.39 -6.49
N CYS A 219 -3.71 14.39 -6.45
CA CYS A 219 -5.13 14.52 -6.73
C CYS A 219 -5.93 14.28 -5.44
N LEU A 220 -6.62 15.29 -4.94
CA LEU A 220 -7.59 15.13 -3.86
C LEU A 220 -8.96 14.81 -4.45
N GLN A 221 -9.48 13.61 -4.20
CA GLN A 221 -10.85 13.22 -4.51
C GLN A 221 -11.69 13.28 -3.22
N THR A 222 -12.73 14.11 -3.20
CA THR A 222 -13.56 14.33 -2.00
C THR A 222 -15.05 14.31 -2.29
N SER A 223 -15.86 13.96 -1.28
CA SER A 223 -17.32 14.10 -1.30
C SER A 223 -17.82 15.22 -0.37
N ALA A 224 -16.95 16.14 0.05
CA ALA A 224 -17.32 17.33 0.81
C ALA A 224 -18.31 18.21 0.02
N LYS A 225 -19.25 18.86 0.73
CA LYS A 225 -20.30 19.70 0.09
C LYS A 225 -19.76 21.04 -0.39
N GLU A 226 -18.82 21.60 0.35
CA GLU A 226 -18.06 22.79 -0.02
C GLU A 226 -16.64 22.33 -0.32
N ILE A 227 -15.99 22.96 -1.29
CA ILE A 227 -14.66 22.55 -1.77
C ILE A 227 -13.82 23.81 -1.92
N SER A 228 -12.66 23.81 -1.27
CA SER A 228 -11.70 24.92 -1.26
C SER A 228 -10.29 24.39 -1.45
N PRO A 229 -9.39 25.16 -2.11
CA PRO A 229 -7.95 24.89 -2.09
C PRO A 229 -7.39 24.72 -0.66
N ASP A 230 -7.96 25.41 0.33
CA ASP A 230 -7.50 25.36 1.72
C ASP A 230 -7.72 23.98 2.40
N PHE A 231 -8.39 23.05 1.71
CA PHE A 231 -8.67 21.72 2.25
C PHE A 231 -7.43 20.86 2.38
N ILE A 232 -6.40 21.08 1.57
CA ILE A 232 -5.20 20.25 1.61
C ILE A 232 -4.03 21.02 2.20
N ASN A 233 -3.41 20.44 3.22
CA ASN A 233 -2.19 20.94 3.84
C ASN A 233 -1.11 19.86 3.78
N VAL A 234 0.07 20.20 3.28
CA VAL A 234 1.23 19.30 3.25
C VAL A 234 2.25 19.75 4.29
N LYS A 235 2.65 18.84 5.18
CA LYS A 235 3.68 19.09 6.19
C LYS A 235 4.86 18.16 6.00
N GLY A 236 6.08 18.71 6.01
CA GLY A 236 7.34 18.00 5.83
C GLY A 236 8.27 18.74 4.88
N GLU A 237 9.42 18.14 4.57
CA GLU A 237 10.33 18.74 3.57
C GLU A 237 9.74 18.54 2.17
N VAL A 238 9.38 19.62 1.47
CA VAL A 238 8.80 19.58 0.12
C VAL A 238 9.76 20.20 -0.90
N THR A 239 10.02 19.51 -2.01
CA THR A 239 10.89 20.02 -3.09
C THR A 239 10.45 19.54 -4.48
N GLY A 240 10.68 20.33 -5.53
CA GLY A 240 10.36 19.96 -6.91
C GLY A 240 9.08 20.60 -7.44
N ASP A 241 8.57 20.09 -8.57
CA ASP A 241 7.43 20.64 -9.30
C ASP A 241 6.22 19.71 -9.18
N ILE A 242 5.37 19.99 -8.19
CA ILE A 242 4.26 19.12 -7.81
C ILE A 242 2.95 19.87 -8.00
N HIS A 243 2.16 19.41 -8.97
CA HIS A 243 0.85 19.95 -9.27
C HIS A 243 -0.20 19.35 -8.34
N VAL A 244 -1.25 20.11 -8.05
CA VAL A 244 -2.36 19.68 -7.22
C VAL A 244 -3.68 19.91 -7.94
N GLU A 245 -4.52 18.89 -7.94
CA GLU A 245 -5.88 18.92 -8.49
C GLU A 245 -6.87 18.49 -7.42
N ILE A 246 -8.02 19.18 -7.33
CA ILE A 246 -9.12 18.80 -6.45
C ILE A 246 -10.32 18.43 -7.31
N THR A 247 -10.88 17.23 -7.05
CA THR A 247 -12.02 16.69 -7.78
C THR A 247 -13.14 16.29 -6.83
N ASP A 248 -14.38 16.28 -7.34
CA ASP A 248 -15.47 15.61 -6.64
C ASP A 248 -15.34 14.08 -6.71
N ALA A 249 -16.30 13.37 -6.10
CA ALA A 249 -16.37 11.91 -6.12
C ALA A 249 -16.57 11.30 -7.52
N SER A 250 -17.03 12.08 -8.51
CA SER A 250 -17.14 11.67 -9.91
C SER A 250 -15.86 11.93 -10.72
N ARG A 251 -14.81 12.46 -10.06
CA ARG A 251 -13.54 12.89 -10.64
C ARG A 251 -13.68 14.08 -11.59
N GLN A 252 -14.76 14.84 -11.46
CA GLN A 252 -14.86 16.12 -12.14
C GLN A 252 -13.95 17.12 -11.42
N THR A 253 -13.08 17.79 -12.17
CA THR A 253 -12.18 18.81 -11.63
C THR A 253 -12.96 20.03 -11.14
N LEU A 254 -12.67 20.46 -9.92
CA LEU A 254 -13.32 21.60 -9.27
C LEU A 254 -12.35 22.74 -9.01
N CYS A 255 -11.10 22.43 -8.68
CA CYS A 255 -10.01 23.38 -8.62
C CYS A 255 -8.85 22.84 -9.46
N ASN A 256 -8.49 23.56 -10.51
CA ASN A 256 -7.33 23.26 -11.34
C ASN A 256 -6.25 24.33 -11.19
N ALA A 257 -5.03 24.01 -11.66
CA ALA A 257 -3.88 24.90 -11.66
C ALA A 257 -3.44 25.34 -10.26
N LEU A 258 -3.21 24.37 -9.36
CA LEU A 258 -2.49 24.60 -8.11
C LEU A 258 -1.14 23.91 -8.16
N LYS A 259 -0.14 24.49 -7.51
CA LYS A 259 1.15 23.87 -7.25
C LYS A 259 1.51 24.00 -5.79
N LEU A 260 2.25 23.01 -5.28
CA LEU A 260 2.85 23.12 -3.95
C LEU A 260 4.03 24.08 -4.01
N GLN A 261 3.95 25.15 -3.22
CA GLN A 261 5.05 26.05 -2.97
C GLN A 261 5.61 25.73 -1.58
N PRO A 262 6.88 25.29 -1.46
CA PRO A 262 7.51 25.08 -0.16
C PRO A 262 7.48 26.35 0.68
N ASP A 263 7.21 26.19 1.97
CA ASP A 263 7.18 27.30 2.93
C ASP A 263 8.61 27.82 3.21
N GLU A 264 8.74 29.07 3.70
CA GLU A 264 10.05 29.71 3.92
C GLU A 264 10.95 28.96 4.91
N ASP A 265 10.36 28.26 5.88
CA ASP A 265 11.07 27.47 6.88
C ASP A 265 11.48 26.07 6.38
N GLY A 266 11.06 25.71 5.16
CA GLY A 266 11.32 24.43 4.53
C GLY A 266 10.52 23.25 5.11
N ILE A 267 9.57 23.50 6.03
CA ILE A 267 8.77 22.48 6.71
C ILE A 267 7.29 22.73 6.45
N GLY A 268 6.87 22.37 5.24
CA GLY A 268 5.50 22.54 4.76
C GLY A 268 5.47 22.99 3.30
N ALA A 269 4.27 22.97 2.75
CA ALA A 269 3.99 23.65 1.49
C ALA A 269 2.56 24.17 1.49
N THR A 270 2.41 25.37 0.94
CA THR A 270 1.12 25.99 0.68
C THR A 270 0.76 25.86 -0.80
N LEU A 271 -0.54 25.83 -1.08
CA LEU A 271 -1.03 25.84 -2.46
C LEU A 271 -0.94 27.26 -3.03
N GLN A 272 -0.35 27.37 -4.21
CA GLN A 272 -0.32 28.59 -5.00
C GLN A 272 -0.97 28.31 -6.36
N PRO A 273 -1.55 29.31 -7.03
CA PRO A 273 -1.88 29.20 -8.45
C PRO A 273 -0.64 28.77 -9.25
N ALA A 274 -0.81 27.77 -10.12
CA ALA A 274 0.26 27.18 -10.93
C ALA A 274 0.78 28.15 -11.99
#